data_AF-A0A5U8J9X3-F1
#
_entry.id   AF-A0A5U8J9X3-F1
#
_cell.length_a   1.000
_cell.length_b   1.000
_cell.length_c   1.000
_cell.angle_alpha   90.00
_cell.angle_beta   90.00
_cell.angle_gamma   90.00
#
_symmetry.space_group_name_H-M   'P 1'
#
loop_
_entity.id
_entity.type
_entity.pdbx_description
1 polymer ?
#
loop_
_entity_poly.entity_id
_entity_poly.type
_entity_poly.pdbx_seq_one_letter_code
_entity_poly.pdbx_strand_id
1 'polypeptide(L)'
;MTKKLKAKHEVFCREFLVDLNATQAAIRAGYSLKRADRYAYELMNLPHIKARIRELKQERIDQLGIDAKYVLARLVEIDRLDVADILNDDFTVKPLSVWPVAWRQYLSGFSTEELFQGRGDDRETVGLLKRIKWPDKVKNLELLGKHISIQAFKDNVKAELSGPGGGPGGGPVRTENTELTPEQAAEAYKNMMG
;
A
#
# COMPACT_ATOMS: atom_id res chain seq x y z
N MET A 1 29.86 -10.28 20.05
CA MET A 1 30.61 -9.00 20.08
C MET A 1 30.07 -8.09 18.99
N THR A 2 29.40 -7.00 19.34
CA THR A 2 28.90 -6.00 18.39
C THR A 2 30.08 -5.22 17.81
N LYS A 3 30.36 -5.43 16.52
CA LYS A 3 31.42 -4.74 15.78
C LYS A 3 31.03 -3.26 15.69
N LYS A 4 31.74 -2.39 16.43
CA LYS A 4 31.51 -0.94 16.48
C LYS A 4 31.43 -0.37 15.07
N LEU A 5 30.34 0.31 14.75
CA LEU A 5 30.09 0.86 13.43
C LEU A 5 31.05 2.03 13.17
N LYS A 6 31.64 2.11 11.97
CA LYS A 6 32.49 3.25 11.58
C LYS A 6 31.62 4.52 11.50
N ALA A 7 32.16 5.68 11.84
CA ALA A 7 31.39 6.93 11.86
C ALA A 7 30.65 7.22 10.53
N LYS A 8 31.28 7.00 9.38
CA LYS A 8 30.65 7.15 8.06
C LYS A 8 29.51 6.16 7.78
N HIS A 9 29.57 4.96 8.34
CA HIS A 9 28.52 3.95 8.19
C HIS A 9 27.27 4.35 8.97
N GLU A 10 27.43 4.91 10.18
CA GLU A 10 26.30 5.43 10.97
C GLU A 10 25.62 6.61 10.25
N VAL A 11 26.41 7.56 9.71
CA VAL A 11 25.85 8.67 8.93
C VAL A 11 25.11 8.14 7.71
N PHE A 12 25.69 7.20 6.96
CA PHE A 12 24.99 6.56 5.84
C PHE A 12 23.64 5.96 6.25
N CYS A 13 23.58 5.21 7.36
CA CYS A 13 22.33 4.62 7.84
C CYS A 13 21.27 5.68 8.17
N ARG A 14 21.65 6.81 8.77
CA ARG A 14 20.74 7.91 9.09
C ARG A 14 20.26 8.64 7.83
N GLU A 15 21.18 8.96 6.93
CA GLU A 15 20.90 9.64 5.67
C GLU A 15 20.02 8.82 4.74
N PHE A 16 20.16 7.48 4.77
CA PHE A 16 19.30 6.59 4.01
C PHE A 16 17.83 6.67 4.44
N LEU A 17 17.55 6.93 5.72
CA LEU A 17 16.18 7.02 6.22
C LEU A 17 15.48 8.35 5.95
N VAL A 18 16.14 9.28 5.27
CA VAL A 18 15.54 10.55 4.83
C VAL A 18 14.65 10.32 3.62
N ASP A 19 15.14 9.60 2.61
CA ASP A 19 14.50 9.46 1.30
C ASP A 19 14.55 8.02 0.74
N LEU A 20 15.11 7.07 1.50
CA LEU A 20 15.35 5.69 1.07
C LEU A 20 16.21 5.59 -0.20
N ASN A 21 17.04 6.60 -0.46
CA ASN A 21 17.94 6.65 -1.60
C ASN A 21 19.38 6.36 -1.16
N ALA A 22 19.86 5.14 -1.46
CA ALA A 22 21.18 4.70 -1.03
C ALA A 22 22.32 5.52 -1.65
N THR A 23 22.21 5.92 -2.93
CA THR A 23 23.25 6.72 -3.60
C THR A 23 23.36 8.10 -2.97
N GLN A 24 22.22 8.77 -2.73
CA GLN A 24 22.21 10.08 -2.07
C GLN A 24 22.70 9.99 -0.62
N ALA A 25 22.33 8.92 0.10
CA ALA A 25 22.83 8.68 1.45
C ALA A 25 24.36 8.51 1.49
N ALA A 26 24.95 7.83 0.50
CA ALA A 26 26.41 7.70 0.40
C ALA A 26 27.07 9.07 0.15
N ILE A 27 26.49 9.92 -0.70
CA ILE A 27 27.00 11.27 -0.96
C ILE A 27 26.95 12.10 0.33
N ARG A 28 25.80 12.14 1.01
CA ARG A 28 25.61 12.89 2.26
C ARG A 28 26.49 12.37 3.40
N ALA A 29 26.78 11.07 3.41
CA ALA A 29 27.75 10.45 4.33
C ALA A 29 29.23 10.73 4.01
N GLY A 30 29.51 11.50 2.96
CA GLY A 30 30.86 11.93 2.59
C GLY A 30 31.66 10.85 1.86
N TYR A 31 30.99 9.99 1.08
CA TYR A 31 31.64 9.15 0.07
C TYR A 31 31.83 9.91 -1.25
N SER A 32 32.79 9.47 -2.06
CA SER A 32 33.10 10.12 -3.34
C SER A 32 31.88 10.13 -4.26
N LEU A 33 31.47 11.33 -4.70
CA LEU A 33 30.40 11.56 -5.68
C LEU A 33 30.52 10.64 -6.90
N LYS A 34 31.71 10.53 -7.50
CA LYS A 34 31.96 9.73 -8.71
C LYS A 34 31.75 8.21 -8.55
N ARG A 35 31.68 7.71 -7.32
CA ARG A 35 31.58 6.28 -6.99
C ARG A 35 30.47 6.00 -5.96
N ALA A 36 29.59 6.97 -5.74
CA ALA A 36 28.58 6.89 -4.69
C ALA A 36 27.61 5.72 -4.92
N ASP A 37 27.31 5.41 -6.17
CA ASP A 37 26.56 4.24 -6.62
C ASP A 37 27.19 2.92 -6.14
N ARG A 38 28.50 2.75 -6.34
CA ARG A 38 29.22 1.54 -5.94
C ARG A 38 29.30 1.41 -4.43
N TYR A 39 29.61 2.51 -3.74
CA TYR A 39 29.65 2.52 -2.28
C TYR A 39 28.26 2.24 -1.69
N ALA A 40 27.21 2.83 -2.24
CA ALA A 40 25.84 2.56 -1.82
C ALA A 40 25.49 1.08 -1.97
N TYR A 41 25.80 0.47 -3.12
CA TYR A 41 25.60 -0.96 -3.34
C TYR A 41 26.37 -1.82 -2.34
N GLU A 42 27.66 -1.53 -2.11
CA GLU A 42 28.50 -2.26 -1.16
C GLU A 42 27.95 -2.13 0.27
N LEU A 43 27.70 -0.90 0.74
CA LEU A 43 27.17 -0.62 2.07
C LEU A 43 25.82 -1.31 2.31
N MET A 44 24.92 -1.25 1.32
CA MET A 44 23.62 -1.90 1.41
C MET A 44 23.72 -3.42 1.49
N ASN A 45 24.82 -4.03 1.05
CA ASN A 45 25.05 -5.47 1.15
C ASN A 45 25.68 -5.91 2.49
N LEU A 46 26.25 -4.99 3.27
CA LEU A 46 26.86 -5.31 4.55
C LEU A 46 25.79 -5.67 5.61
N PRO A 47 25.87 -6.85 6.26
CA PRO A 47 24.86 -7.29 7.24
C PRO A 47 24.64 -6.33 8.40
N HIS A 48 25.71 -5.70 8.89
CA HIS A 48 25.65 -4.76 10.01
C HIS A 48 25.00 -3.40 9.62
N ILE A 49 25.12 -2.98 8.36
CA ILE A 49 24.41 -1.80 7.84
C ILE A 49 22.91 -2.11 7.73
N LYS A 50 22.55 -3.27 7.17
CA LYS A 50 21.16 -3.74 7.12
C LYS A 50 20.55 -3.84 8.52
N ALA A 51 21.30 -4.36 9.49
CA ALA A 51 20.87 -4.42 10.88
C ALA A 51 20.63 -3.02 11.46
N ARG A 52 21.58 -2.09 11.29
CA ARG A 52 21.46 -0.74 11.82
C ARG A 52 20.30 0.05 11.19
N ILE A 53 20.07 -0.10 9.89
CA ILE A 53 18.89 0.50 9.22
C ILE A 53 17.59 -0.05 9.80
N ARG A 54 17.51 -1.36 10.09
CA ARG A 54 16.34 -1.96 10.73
C ARG A 54 16.12 -1.42 12.14
N GLU A 55 17.18 -1.32 12.94
CA GLU A 55 17.13 -0.72 14.27
C GLU A 55 16.61 0.73 14.21
N LEU A 56 17.20 1.58 13.38
CA LEU A 56 16.76 2.97 13.24
C LEU A 56 15.32 3.10 12.74
N LYS A 57 14.85 2.19 11.87
CA LYS A 57 13.43 2.12 11.47
C LYS A 57 12.55 1.77 12.66
N GLN A 58 12.95 0.78 13.46
CA GLN A 58 12.21 0.38 14.64
C GLN A 58 12.19 1.50 15.69
N GLU A 59 13.32 2.14 15.96
CA GLU A 59 13.42 3.31 16.86
C GLU A 59 12.44 4.41 16.44
N ARG A 60 12.32 4.71 15.13
CA ARG A 60 11.36 5.70 14.61
C ARG A 60 9.91 5.25 14.82
N ILE A 61 9.60 3.96 14.61
CA ILE A 61 8.27 3.40 14.85
C ILE A 61 7.93 3.50 16.35
N ASP A 62 8.86 3.14 17.23
CA ASP A 62 8.68 3.15 18.68
C ASP A 62 8.50 4.57 19.21
N GLN A 63 9.25 5.55 18.69
CA GLN A 63 9.13 6.96 19.05
C GLN A 63 7.78 7.57 18.62
N LEU A 64 7.28 7.19 17.44
CA LEU A 64 6.02 7.73 16.91
C LEU A 64 4.79 6.94 17.37
N GLY A 65 4.96 5.68 17.79
CA GLY A 65 3.87 4.76 18.10
C GLY A 65 3.03 4.37 16.88
N ILE A 66 3.53 4.56 15.66
CA ILE A 66 2.82 4.31 14.39
C ILE A 66 3.28 2.97 13.82
N ASP A 67 2.91 1.89 14.51
CA ASP A 67 3.17 0.51 14.08
C ASP A 67 2.00 -0.08 13.28
N ALA A 68 2.12 -1.35 12.88
CA ALA A 68 1.05 -2.04 12.17
C ALA A 68 -0.25 -2.10 13.00
N LYS A 69 -0.15 -2.26 14.32
CA LYS A 69 -1.31 -2.30 15.22
C LYS A 69 -2.04 -0.96 15.22
N TYR A 70 -1.33 0.17 15.26
CA TYR A 70 -1.89 1.51 15.16
C TYR A 70 -2.69 1.68 13.87
N VAL A 71 -2.11 1.31 12.72
CA VAL A 71 -2.78 1.44 11.41
C VAL A 71 -4.03 0.57 11.35
N LEU A 72 -3.94 -0.69 11.77
CA LEU A 72 -5.08 -1.62 11.78
C LEU A 72 -6.20 -1.15 12.71
N ALA A 73 -5.87 -0.63 13.89
CA ALA A 73 -6.87 -0.10 14.81
C ALA A 73 -7.68 1.04 14.16
N ARG A 74 -7.04 1.93 13.40
CA ARG A 74 -7.72 3.00 12.66
C ARG A 74 -8.58 2.47 11.50
N LEU A 75 -8.09 1.47 10.76
CA LEU A 75 -8.91 0.82 9.73
C LEU A 75 -10.16 0.18 10.34
N VAL A 76 -10.03 -0.51 11.48
CA VAL A 76 -11.20 -1.07 12.20
C VAL A 76 -12.15 0.02 12.70
N GLU A 77 -11.62 1.16 13.16
CA GLU A 77 -12.45 2.29 13.58
C GLU A 77 -13.30 2.85 12.41
N ILE A 78 -12.69 3.00 11.22
CA ILE A 78 -13.39 3.42 10.00
C ILE A 78 -14.48 2.42 9.60
N ASP A 79 -14.19 1.13 9.71
CA ASP A 79 -15.14 0.05 9.37
C ASP A 79 -16.40 0.12 10.24
N ARG A 80 -16.22 0.44 11.53
CA ARG A 80 -17.29 0.51 12.54
C ARG A 80 -18.16 1.75 12.50
N LEU A 81 -17.80 2.79 11.73
CA LEU A 81 -18.59 4.03 11.65
C LEU A 81 -20.04 3.76 11.23
N ASP A 82 -21.02 4.23 11.98
CA ASP A 82 -22.44 4.08 11.63
C ASP A 82 -23.05 5.42 11.24
N VAL A 83 -23.78 5.47 10.13
CA VAL A 83 -24.45 6.71 9.68
C VAL A 83 -25.48 7.18 10.70
N ALA A 84 -26.05 6.26 11.48
CA ALA A 84 -26.95 6.59 12.58
C ALA A 84 -26.28 7.46 13.67
N ASP A 85 -24.95 7.48 13.75
CA ASP A 85 -24.22 8.34 14.70
C ASP A 85 -24.40 9.83 14.40
N ILE A 86 -24.65 10.19 13.13
CA ILE A 86 -24.59 11.56 12.62
C ILE A 86 -25.84 12.01 11.88
N LEU A 87 -26.77 11.09 11.61
CA LEU A 87 -28.10 11.39 11.06
C LEU A 87 -29.18 11.15 12.12
N ASN A 88 -30.25 11.93 12.05
CA ASN A 88 -31.52 11.65 12.70
C ASN A 88 -32.34 10.68 11.83
N ASP A 89 -33.42 10.11 12.39
CA ASP A 89 -34.28 9.15 11.69
C ASP A 89 -34.97 9.72 10.45
N ASP A 90 -35.13 11.04 10.38
CA ASP A 90 -35.63 11.78 9.22
C ASP A 90 -34.55 12.13 8.18
N PHE A 91 -33.35 11.54 8.32
CA PHE A 91 -32.14 11.79 7.53
C PHE A 91 -31.58 13.21 7.62
N THR A 92 -32.07 14.05 8.54
CA THR A 92 -31.42 15.33 8.81
C THR A 92 -30.10 15.11 9.54
N VAL A 93 -29.13 15.98 9.26
CA VAL A 93 -27.79 15.88 9.83
C VAL A 93 -27.79 16.42 11.26
N LYS A 94 -27.35 15.60 12.22
CA LYS A 94 -27.17 15.99 13.62
C LYS A 94 -26.17 17.16 13.76
N PRO A 95 -26.26 18.00 14.80
CA PRO A 95 -25.27 19.04 15.05
C PRO A 95 -23.84 18.50 15.15
N LEU A 96 -22.86 19.18 14.55
CA LEU A 96 -21.46 18.73 14.55
C LEU A 96 -20.88 18.50 15.96
N SER A 97 -21.37 19.25 16.95
CA SER A 97 -20.94 19.13 18.35
C SER A 97 -21.23 17.76 18.96
N VAL A 98 -22.26 17.06 18.48
CA VAL A 98 -22.61 15.71 18.98
C VAL A 98 -21.95 14.59 18.20
N TRP A 99 -21.22 14.90 17.12
CA TRP A 99 -20.60 13.87 16.30
C TRP A 99 -19.46 13.18 17.05
N PRO A 100 -19.38 11.83 16.97
CA PRO A 100 -18.22 11.09 17.43
C PRO A 100 -16.92 11.63 16.79
N VAL A 101 -15.82 11.55 17.52
CA VAL A 101 -14.51 12.02 17.04
C VAL A 101 -14.11 11.30 15.74
N ALA A 102 -14.39 10.00 15.65
CA ALA A 102 -14.08 9.20 14.47
C ALA A 102 -14.73 9.77 13.19
N TRP A 103 -16.02 10.14 13.25
CA TRP A 103 -16.73 10.78 12.14
C TRP A 103 -16.10 12.12 11.72
N ARG A 104 -15.62 12.92 12.69
CA ARG A 104 -14.94 14.19 12.42
C ARG A 104 -13.55 14.01 11.82
N GLN A 105 -12.85 12.92 12.15
CA GLN A 105 -11.48 12.67 11.68
C GLN A 105 -11.42 11.94 10.33
N TYR A 106 -12.41 11.12 9.99
CA TYR A 106 -12.36 10.24 8.81
C TYR A 106 -13.23 10.67 7.64
N LEU A 107 -14.00 11.76 7.77
CA LEU A 107 -14.86 12.25 6.69
C LEU A 107 -14.05 12.46 5.40
N SER A 108 -14.53 11.92 4.27
CA SER A 108 -13.83 12.04 2.99
C SER A 108 -14.14 13.35 2.27
N GLY A 109 -15.16 14.09 2.71
CA GLY A 109 -15.51 15.39 2.16
C GLY A 109 -16.82 15.91 2.72
N PHE A 110 -16.94 17.24 2.77
CA PHE A 110 -18.15 17.95 3.14
C PHE A 110 -18.31 19.15 2.21
N SER A 111 -19.52 19.35 1.67
CA SER A 111 -19.86 20.48 0.82
C SER A 111 -21.20 21.03 1.25
N THR A 112 -21.28 22.36 1.27
CA THR A 112 -22.49 23.10 1.61
C THR A 112 -22.77 24.09 0.50
N GLU A 113 -23.98 24.07 -0.03
CA GLU A 113 -24.42 24.95 -1.11
C GLU A 113 -25.71 25.63 -0.69
N GLU A 114 -25.75 26.96 -0.78
CA GLU A 114 -26.97 27.72 -0.64
C GLU A 114 -27.80 27.59 -1.93
N LEU A 115 -29.05 27.20 -1.77
CA LEU A 115 -30.01 27.11 -2.85
C LEU A 115 -30.73 28.45 -2.95
N PHE A 116 -30.84 28.96 -4.18
CA PHE A 116 -31.52 30.22 -4.47
C PHE A 116 -32.67 29.98 -5.43
N GLN A 117 -33.74 30.76 -5.28
CA GLN A 117 -34.86 30.84 -6.21
C GLN A 117 -35.03 32.28 -6.69
N GLY A 118 -35.53 32.48 -7.91
CA GLY A 118 -35.68 33.80 -8.53
C GLY A 118 -34.48 34.25 -9.37
N ARG A 119 -34.56 35.46 -9.95
CA ARG A 119 -33.51 36.08 -10.78
C ARG A 119 -33.46 37.58 -10.50
N GLY A 120 -32.28 38.19 -10.66
CA GLY A 120 -32.12 39.63 -10.44
C GLY A 120 -32.38 40.01 -8.98
N ASP A 121 -33.17 41.06 -8.77
CA ASP A 121 -33.51 41.58 -7.44
C ASP A 121 -34.48 40.68 -6.66
N ASP A 122 -35.17 39.74 -7.33
CA ASP A 122 -36.08 38.76 -6.70
C ASP A 122 -35.37 37.47 -6.25
N ARG A 123 -34.03 37.47 -6.14
CA ARG A 123 -33.25 36.29 -5.76
C ARG A 123 -33.30 36.09 -4.24
N GLU A 124 -33.94 35.01 -3.81
CA GLU A 124 -34.04 34.63 -2.39
C GLU A 124 -33.33 33.31 -2.10
N THR A 125 -32.73 33.20 -0.92
CA THR A 125 -32.16 31.93 -0.42
C THR A 125 -33.28 31.03 0.07
N VAL A 126 -33.46 29.87 -0.57
CA VAL A 126 -34.55 28.93 -0.29
C VAL A 126 -34.12 27.69 0.48
N GLY A 127 -32.82 27.47 0.65
CA GLY A 127 -32.34 26.36 1.46
C GLY A 127 -30.84 26.17 1.45
N LEU A 128 -30.40 25.13 2.16
CA LEU A 128 -29.00 24.76 2.29
C LEU A 128 -28.83 23.27 1.97
N LEU A 129 -28.17 22.96 0.85
CA LEU A 129 -27.83 21.59 0.48
C LEU A 129 -26.51 21.19 1.12
N LYS A 130 -26.53 20.14 1.95
CA LYS A 130 -25.33 19.56 2.57
C LYS A 130 -25.02 18.22 1.90
N ARG A 131 -23.82 18.08 1.35
CA ARG A 131 -23.32 16.81 0.79
C ARG A 131 -22.17 16.28 1.65
N ILE A 132 -22.33 15.06 2.14
CA ILE A 132 -21.34 14.36 2.96
C ILE A 132 -20.76 13.21 2.13
N LYS A 133 -19.44 13.13 2.03
CA LYS A 133 -18.73 12.01 1.40
C LYS A 133 -18.17 11.09 2.47
N TRP A 134 -18.65 9.85 2.46
CA TRP A 134 -18.26 8.80 3.40
C TRP A 134 -16.86 8.26 3.11
N PRO A 135 -16.15 7.75 4.14
CA PRO A 135 -14.99 6.91 3.95
C PRO A 135 -15.34 5.69 3.07
N ASP A 136 -14.41 5.30 2.20
CA ASP A 136 -14.56 4.09 1.39
C ASP A 136 -14.36 2.84 2.26
N LYS A 137 -15.47 2.28 2.75
CA LYS A 137 -15.47 1.07 3.58
C LYS A 137 -15.03 -0.18 2.83
N VAL A 138 -15.25 -0.24 1.52
CA VAL A 138 -14.82 -1.39 0.71
C VAL A 138 -13.31 -1.42 0.60
N LYS A 139 -12.71 -0.27 0.29
CA LYS A 139 -11.24 -0.15 0.26
C LYS A 139 -10.63 -0.43 1.63
N ASN A 140 -11.29 0.02 2.70
CA ASN A 140 -10.87 -0.24 4.07
C ASN A 140 -10.82 -1.74 4.41
N LEU A 141 -11.87 -2.50 4.03
CA LEU A 141 -11.90 -3.96 4.19
C LEU A 141 -10.87 -4.68 3.32
N GLU A 142 -10.62 -4.20 2.10
CA GLU A 142 -9.56 -4.72 1.24
C GLU A 142 -8.18 -4.60 1.92
N LEU A 143 -7.88 -3.43 2.51
CA LEU A 143 -6.61 -3.19 3.22
C LEU A 143 -6.45 -4.08 4.45
N LEU A 144 -7.52 -4.25 5.23
CA LEU A 144 -7.57 -5.20 6.35
C LEU A 144 -7.32 -6.63 5.86
N GLY A 145 -8.02 -7.06 4.81
CA GLY A 145 -7.90 -8.39 4.22
C GLY A 145 -6.51 -8.68 3.66
N LYS A 146 -5.86 -7.68 3.04
CA LYS A 146 -4.47 -7.77 2.58
C LYS A 146 -3.48 -7.97 3.73
N HIS A 147 -3.68 -7.32 4.86
CA HIS A 147 -2.81 -7.49 6.03
C HIS A 147 -2.83 -8.94 6.57
N ILE A 148 -4.02 -9.54 6.66
CA ILE A 148 -4.18 -10.94 7.13
C ILE A 148 -4.10 -11.98 6.01
N SER A 149 -3.70 -11.57 4.80
CA SER A 149 -3.47 -12.46 3.64
C SER A 149 -4.70 -13.26 3.18
N ILE A 150 -5.90 -12.67 3.22
CA ILE A 150 -7.10 -13.29 2.63
C ILE A 150 -6.85 -13.59 1.15
N GLN A 151 -7.05 -14.84 0.74
CA GLN A 151 -6.71 -15.32 -0.61
C GLN A 151 -7.42 -14.53 -1.72
N ALA A 152 -8.67 -14.09 -1.49
CA ALA A 152 -9.45 -13.31 -2.44
C ALA A 152 -8.86 -11.91 -2.76
N PHE A 153 -7.98 -11.38 -1.91
CA PHE A 153 -7.34 -10.07 -2.09
C PHE A 153 -5.85 -10.17 -2.48
N LYS A 154 -5.33 -11.38 -2.71
CA LYS A 154 -4.00 -11.55 -3.26
C LYS A 154 -4.04 -11.28 -4.75
N ASP A 155 -3.12 -10.47 -5.22
CA ASP A 155 -2.88 -10.33 -6.65
C ASP A 155 -2.38 -11.68 -7.17
N ASN A 156 -3.20 -12.38 -7.96
CA ASN A 156 -2.80 -13.60 -8.66
C ASN A 156 -1.81 -13.21 -9.76
N VAL A 157 -0.57 -12.95 -9.38
CA VAL A 157 0.52 -12.84 -10.34
C VAL A 157 0.79 -14.25 -10.85
N LYS A 158 0.13 -14.64 -11.94
CA LYS A 158 0.62 -15.74 -12.77
C LYS A 158 1.99 -15.31 -13.26
N ALA A 159 3.03 -15.71 -12.55
CA ALA A 159 4.39 -15.62 -13.04
C ALA A 159 4.48 -16.61 -14.20
N GLU A 160 4.24 -16.14 -15.43
CA GLU A 160 4.68 -16.87 -16.61
C GLU A 160 6.21 -16.84 -16.61
N LEU A 161 6.80 -17.87 -16.01
CA LEU A 161 8.21 -18.19 -16.14
C LEU A 161 8.47 -18.49 -17.61
N SER A 162 8.91 -17.49 -18.37
CA SER A 162 9.46 -17.70 -19.70
C SER A 162 10.78 -18.44 -19.53
N GLY A 163 10.81 -19.72 -19.93
CA GLY A 163 12.02 -20.53 -19.91
C GLY A 163 13.11 -19.94 -20.83
N PRO A 164 14.40 -20.31 -20.63
CA PRO A 164 15.50 -19.81 -21.43
C PRO A 164 15.36 -20.34 -22.87
N GLY A 165 14.86 -19.51 -23.78
CA GLY A 165 14.63 -19.87 -25.18
C GLY A 165 13.69 -18.94 -25.96
N GLY A 166 13.02 -17.99 -25.31
CA GLY A 166 12.12 -17.04 -25.95
C GLY A 166 12.83 -15.96 -26.77
N GLY A 167 13.23 -16.27 -28.00
CA GLY A 167 13.39 -15.25 -29.03
C GLY A 167 12.04 -14.56 -29.32
N PRO A 168 12.05 -13.32 -29.88
CA PRO A 168 10.84 -12.55 -30.13
C PRO A 168 9.98 -13.26 -31.20
N GLY A 169 9.07 -14.11 -30.76
CA GLY A 169 8.26 -14.98 -31.62
C GLY A 169 7.79 -16.27 -30.95
N GLY A 170 8.34 -16.65 -29.79
CA GLY A 170 7.83 -17.79 -29.00
C GLY A 170 6.46 -17.46 -28.41
N GLY A 171 5.38 -17.95 -29.03
CA GLY A 171 4.04 -17.87 -28.47
C GLY A 171 3.91 -18.60 -27.12
N PRO A 172 2.84 -18.35 -26.36
CA PRO A 172 2.60 -19.02 -25.08
C PRO A 172 2.63 -20.55 -25.28
N VAL A 173 3.14 -21.27 -24.28
CA VAL A 173 3.12 -22.74 -24.27
C VAL A 173 1.68 -23.19 -24.42
N ARG A 174 1.34 -23.76 -25.59
CA ARG A 174 0.03 -24.36 -25.82
C ARG A 174 -0.04 -25.65 -25.01
N THR A 175 -0.67 -25.59 -23.84
CA THR A 175 -1.16 -26.79 -23.16
C THR A 175 -2.42 -27.26 -23.87
N GLU A 176 -2.26 -28.20 -24.80
CA GLU A 176 -3.38 -28.99 -25.30
C GLU A 176 -3.70 -30.06 -24.26
N ASN A 177 -4.87 -29.98 -23.63
CA ASN A 177 -5.42 -31.08 -22.84
C ASN A 177 -5.93 -32.13 -23.83
N THR A 178 -5.10 -33.11 -24.16
CA THR A 178 -5.55 -34.28 -24.92
C THR A 178 -6.10 -35.30 -23.93
N GLU A 179 -7.40 -35.59 -24.00
CA GLU A 179 -8.00 -36.73 -23.29
C GLU A 179 -7.54 -38.03 -23.96
N LEU A 180 -6.33 -38.46 -23.62
CA LEU A 180 -5.78 -39.75 -24.05
C LEU A 180 -6.09 -40.79 -22.99
N THR A 181 -6.55 -41.97 -23.41
CA THR A 181 -6.59 -43.12 -22.52
C THR A 181 -5.15 -43.53 -22.15
N PRO A 182 -4.93 -44.24 -21.03
CA PRO A 182 -3.60 -44.68 -20.62
C PRO A 182 -2.83 -45.45 -21.72
N GLU A 183 -3.54 -46.21 -22.54
CA GLU A 183 -2.98 -46.96 -23.67
C GLU A 183 -2.52 -46.03 -24.79
N GLN A 184 -3.34 -45.04 -25.15
CA GLN A 184 -3.01 -44.05 -26.18
C GLN A 184 -1.83 -43.16 -25.77
N ALA A 185 -1.72 -42.83 -24.47
CA ALA A 185 -0.59 -42.09 -23.94
C ALA A 185 0.72 -42.90 -23.99
N ALA A 186 0.66 -44.21 -23.69
CA ALA A 186 1.81 -45.09 -23.74
C ALA A 186 2.33 -45.30 -25.19
N GLU A 187 1.41 -45.42 -26.15
CA GLU A 187 1.74 -45.58 -27.57
C GLU A 187 2.34 -44.28 -28.17
N ALA A 188 1.78 -43.12 -27.83
CA ALA A 188 2.33 -41.83 -28.21
C ALA A 188 3.74 -41.63 -27.65
N TYR A 189 3.98 -42.01 -26.39
CA TYR A 189 5.30 -41.93 -25.76
C TYR A 189 6.33 -42.85 -26.45
N LYS A 190 5.90 -44.07 -26.81
CA LYS A 190 6.76 -45.03 -27.51
C LYS A 190 7.16 -44.55 -28.91
N ASN A 191 6.25 -43.88 -29.62
CA ASN A 191 6.53 -43.28 -30.93
C ASN A 191 7.44 -42.04 -30.84
N MET A 192 7.39 -41.30 -29.73
CA MET A 192 8.29 -40.15 -29.49
C MET A 192 9.71 -40.56 -29.08
N MET A 193 9.87 -41.74 -28.49
CA MET A 193 11.16 -42.29 -28.02
C MET A 193 11.79 -43.27 -29.02
N GLY A 194 11.24 -43.39 -30.23
CA GLY A 194 11.78 -44.18 -31.33
C GLY A 194 13.05 -43.58 -31.91
#